data_AF-A0A971NTH3-F1
#
_entry.id   AF-A0A971NTH3-F1
#
_cell.length_a   1.000
_cell.length_b   1.000
_cell.length_c   1.000
_cell.angle_alpha   90.00
_cell.angle_beta   90.00
_cell.angle_gamma   90.00
#
_symmetry.space_group_name_H-M   'P 1'
#
loop_
_entity.id
_entity.type
_entity.pdbx_description
1 polymer ?
#
loop_
_entity_poly.entity_id
_entity_poly.type
_entity_poly.pdbx_seq_one_letter_code
_entity_poly.pdbx_strand_id
1 'polypeptide(L)'
;MKKTITITLFAVLIISLLVASFAVSPVQAAYDSGRRGPTGNRGQRVLSQSTTAVVLTDQEKIDLGEAIREEYTAMNTYLGISKEYGDNALFARIARSEQQHVNALIRVAERHGVEVPENSGEVAEVEWTTYAEACEFGVKFEKLDAGLYDELLAKTSNPELVWVYTRLQSASLNNHLRAFETCLP
;
A
#
# COMPACT_ATOMS: atom_id res chain seq x y z
N MET A 1 29.83 1.42 -20.22
CA MET A 1 28.97 1.97 -21.31
C MET A 1 27.78 2.64 -20.63
N LYS A 2 27.65 3.96 -20.75
CA LYS A 2 26.51 4.69 -20.15
C LYS A 2 25.28 4.39 -21.01
N LYS A 3 24.44 3.46 -20.57
CA LYS A 3 23.12 3.25 -21.16
C LYS A 3 22.17 4.25 -20.51
N THR A 4 21.61 5.13 -21.30
CA THR A 4 20.52 6.03 -20.89
C THR A 4 19.32 5.19 -20.44
N ILE A 5 18.93 5.34 -19.17
CA ILE A 5 17.80 4.64 -18.57
C ILE A 5 16.57 5.53 -18.69
N THR A 6 15.61 5.12 -19.52
CA THR A 6 14.30 5.72 -19.64
C THR A 6 13.46 5.24 -18.45
N ILE A 7 12.88 6.16 -17.69
CA ILE A 7 11.91 5.85 -16.63
C ILE A 7 10.59 5.53 -17.33
N THR A 8 10.31 4.26 -17.59
CA THR A 8 8.97 3.84 -18.03
C THR A 8 8.07 3.77 -16.80
N LEU A 9 7.18 4.75 -16.67
CA LEU A 9 5.94 4.63 -15.92
C LEU A 9 5.17 3.45 -16.52
N PHE A 10 5.20 2.29 -15.87
CA PHE A 10 4.38 1.17 -16.29
C PHE A 10 2.97 1.36 -15.77
N ALA A 11 2.18 2.16 -16.51
CA ALA A 11 0.75 1.91 -16.60
C ALA A 11 0.57 0.56 -17.31
N VAL A 12 0.54 -0.56 -16.57
CA VAL A 12 0.35 -1.88 -17.16
C VAL A 12 -1.12 -2.09 -17.49
N LEU A 13 -1.44 -1.81 -18.75
CA LEU A 13 -2.69 -2.13 -19.40
C LEU A 13 -2.83 -3.65 -19.63
N ILE A 14 -3.65 -4.28 -18.78
CA ILE A 14 -4.55 -5.44 -19.00
C ILE A 14 -4.05 -6.66 -19.81
N ILE A 15 -4.03 -7.83 -19.16
CA ILE A 15 -4.57 -9.06 -19.76
C ILE A 15 -5.62 -9.66 -18.83
N SER A 16 -6.88 -9.47 -19.21
CA SER A 16 -8.02 -10.23 -18.73
C SER A 16 -7.93 -11.67 -19.23
N LEU A 17 -7.71 -12.62 -18.31
CA LEU A 17 -8.09 -14.01 -18.52
C LEU A 17 -9.12 -14.39 -17.45
N LEU A 18 -10.40 -14.19 -17.81
CA LEU A 18 -11.51 -14.79 -17.09
C LEU A 18 -11.44 -16.31 -17.28
N VAL A 19 -11.03 -17.03 -16.24
CA VAL A 19 -11.41 -18.43 -16.06
C VAL A 19 -12.18 -18.52 -14.75
N ALA A 20 -13.50 -18.47 -14.86
CA ALA A 20 -14.39 -18.81 -13.77
C ALA A 20 -14.22 -20.30 -13.44
N SER A 21 -13.64 -20.61 -12.28
CA SER A 21 -13.72 -21.93 -11.67
C SER A 21 -14.22 -21.77 -10.25
N PHE A 22 -15.51 -22.02 -10.07
CA PHE A 22 -16.14 -22.12 -8.77
C PHE A 22 -15.56 -23.34 -8.02
N ALA A 23 -14.83 -23.08 -6.94
CA ALA A 23 -14.56 -24.09 -5.91
C ALA A 23 -14.89 -23.47 -4.55
N VAL A 24 -15.95 -23.99 -3.93
CA VAL A 24 -16.42 -23.63 -2.60
C VAL A 24 -15.33 -23.97 -1.58
N SER A 25 -14.94 -22.98 -0.76
CA SER A 25 -14.02 -23.17 0.37
C SER A 25 -14.68 -23.96 1.50
N PRO A 26 -13.97 -24.90 2.15
CA PRO A 26 -14.29 -25.25 3.53
C PRO A 26 -13.56 -24.31 4.48
N VAL A 27 -14.35 -23.56 5.24
CA VAL A 27 -13.96 -22.87 6.47
C VAL A 27 -13.29 -23.85 7.43
N GLN A 28 -12.13 -23.49 8.00
CA GLN A 28 -11.84 -23.68 9.43
C GLN A 28 -10.57 -22.95 9.87
N ALA A 29 -10.69 -22.03 10.84
CA ALA A 29 -9.86 -22.04 12.04
C ALA A 29 -10.44 -21.03 13.05
N ALA A 30 -11.05 -21.57 14.10
CA ALA A 30 -11.39 -20.86 15.31
C ALA A 30 -10.10 -20.48 16.06
N TYR A 31 -10.03 -19.25 16.56
CA TYR A 31 -9.22 -18.96 17.74
C TYR A 31 -10.13 -18.36 18.81
N ASP A 32 -10.52 -19.22 19.74
CA ASP A 32 -11.15 -18.87 20.99
C ASP A 32 -10.08 -18.27 21.91
N SER A 33 -10.27 -17.02 22.32
CA SER A 33 -9.62 -16.51 23.52
C SER A 33 -10.63 -15.69 24.32
N GLY A 34 -11.50 -16.43 25.01
CA GLY A 34 -12.26 -15.88 26.11
C GLY A 34 -11.34 -15.28 27.18
N ARG A 35 -11.50 -13.98 27.45
CA ARG A 35 -11.39 -13.39 28.79
C ARG A 35 -12.42 -12.26 28.94
N ARG A 36 -13.56 -12.63 29.54
CA ARG A 36 -14.55 -11.71 30.11
C ARG A 36 -13.97 -11.02 31.35
N GLY A 37 -14.17 -9.70 31.45
CA GLY A 37 -14.04 -8.87 32.65
C GLY A 37 -15.07 -7.73 32.61
N PRO A 38 -15.52 -7.18 33.76
CA PRO A 38 -16.92 -6.81 33.94
C PRO A 38 -17.31 -5.36 33.60
N THR A 39 -18.51 -5.27 33.03
CA THR A 39 -19.53 -4.19 33.04
C THR A 39 -19.15 -2.82 33.61
N GLY A 40 -19.10 -1.81 32.73
CA GLY A 40 -19.30 -0.40 33.05
C GLY A 40 -20.40 0.17 32.14
N ASN A 41 -21.60 0.31 32.68
CA ASN A 41 -22.77 0.87 32.01
C ASN A 41 -22.58 2.38 31.79
N ARG A 42 -22.39 2.82 30.54
CA ARG A 42 -22.44 4.24 30.19
C ARG A 42 -23.02 4.44 28.78
N GLY A 43 -24.27 4.89 28.75
CA GLY A 43 -24.83 5.71 27.69
C GLY A 43 -24.77 5.13 26.30
N GLN A 44 -25.63 4.16 26.02
CA GLN A 44 -25.91 3.66 24.68
C GLN A 44 -26.60 4.77 23.87
N ARG A 45 -25.82 5.69 23.30
CA ARG A 45 -26.26 6.57 22.22
C ARG A 45 -26.06 5.79 20.93
N VAL A 46 -27.02 4.92 20.61
CA VAL A 46 -27.10 4.25 19.30
C VAL A 46 -27.40 5.33 18.27
N LEU A 47 -26.36 5.97 17.76
CA LEU A 47 -26.43 6.57 16.44
C LEU A 47 -26.38 5.40 15.47
N SER A 48 -27.56 4.83 15.17
CA SER A 48 -27.77 4.06 13.96
C SER A 48 -27.66 5.02 12.78
N GLN A 49 -26.44 5.48 12.48
CA GLN A 49 -26.11 5.83 11.12
C GLN A 49 -25.97 4.49 10.40
N SER A 50 -27.04 4.08 9.74
CA SER A 50 -26.92 3.21 8.58
C SER A 50 -26.05 3.97 7.58
N THR A 51 -24.73 3.87 7.73
CA THR A 51 -23.78 4.20 6.67
C THR A 51 -24.04 3.15 5.60
N THR A 52 -24.87 3.48 4.62
CA THR A 52 -24.86 2.79 3.35
C THR A 52 -23.40 2.81 2.91
N ALA A 53 -22.72 1.66 2.95
CA ALA A 53 -21.36 1.56 2.43
C ALA A 53 -21.42 2.08 0.99
N VAL A 54 -20.70 3.17 0.71
CA VAL A 54 -20.65 3.73 -0.64
C VAL A 54 -19.93 2.69 -1.49
N VAL A 55 -20.69 2.02 -2.35
CA VAL A 55 -20.18 0.97 -3.23
C VAL A 55 -19.10 1.56 -4.13
N LEU A 56 -17.93 0.92 -4.19
CA LEU A 56 -16.88 1.32 -5.12
C LEU A 56 -17.32 1.11 -6.57
N THR A 57 -17.03 2.10 -7.41
CA THR A 57 -17.07 1.95 -8.87
C THR A 57 -16.04 0.93 -9.33
N ASP A 58 -16.20 0.35 -10.51
CA ASP A 58 -15.23 -0.62 -11.02
C ASP A 58 -13.85 0.01 -11.23
N GLN A 59 -13.79 1.30 -11.60
CA GLN A 59 -12.52 2.02 -11.69
C GLN A 59 -11.85 2.16 -10.31
N GLU A 60 -12.61 2.52 -9.27
CA GLU A 60 -12.06 2.61 -7.90
C GLU A 60 -11.52 1.27 -7.38
N LYS A 61 -12.11 0.14 -7.79
CA LYS A 61 -11.60 -1.19 -7.45
C LYS A 61 -10.29 -1.50 -8.16
N ILE A 62 -10.19 -1.15 -9.45
CA ILE A 62 -8.97 -1.30 -10.25
C ILE A 62 -7.85 -0.45 -9.62
N ASP A 63 -8.14 0.83 -9.38
CA ASP A 63 -7.23 1.80 -8.79
C ASP A 63 -6.76 1.37 -7.39
N LEU A 64 -7.66 0.80 -6.56
CA LEU A 64 -7.30 0.25 -5.25
C LEU A 64 -6.34 -0.95 -5.38
N GLY A 65 -6.55 -1.81 -6.38
CA GLY A 65 -5.63 -2.91 -6.68
C GLY A 65 -4.27 -2.42 -7.15
N GLU A 66 -4.22 -1.34 -7.93
CA GLU A 66 -2.97 -0.69 -8.34
C GLU A 66 -2.22 -0.09 -7.13
N ALA A 67 -2.92 0.63 -6.25
CA ALA A 67 -2.33 1.16 -5.02
C ALA A 67 -1.73 0.05 -4.14
N ILE A 68 -2.43 -1.09 -4.00
CA ILE A 68 -1.90 -2.24 -3.22
C ILE A 68 -0.60 -2.78 -3.84
N ARG A 69 -0.54 -2.90 -5.17
CA ARG A 69 0.67 -3.37 -5.86
C ARG A 69 1.83 -2.40 -5.71
N GLU A 70 1.59 -1.09 -5.85
CA GLU A 70 2.64 -0.09 -5.67
C GLU A 70 3.25 -0.15 -4.27
N GLU A 71 2.40 -0.24 -3.24
CA GLU A 71 2.84 -0.35 -1.84
C GLU A 71 3.59 -1.66 -1.56
N TYR A 72 3.23 -2.77 -2.21
CA TYR A 72 4.04 -4.00 -2.17
C TYR A 72 5.41 -3.80 -2.80
N THR A 73 5.47 -3.18 -3.98
CA THR A 73 6.73 -2.89 -4.67
C THR A 73 7.63 -2.02 -3.80
N ALA A 74 7.08 -0.96 -3.18
CA ALA A 74 7.79 -0.11 -2.22
C ALA A 74 8.36 -0.93 -1.05
N MET A 75 7.50 -1.70 -0.39
CA MET A 75 7.85 -2.57 0.74
C MET A 75 8.97 -3.55 0.40
N ASN A 76 8.81 -4.31 -0.69
CA ASN A 76 9.75 -5.33 -1.11
C ASN A 76 11.10 -4.70 -1.50
N THR A 77 11.07 -3.55 -2.19
CA THR A 77 12.28 -2.83 -2.61
C THR A 77 13.07 -2.37 -1.39
N TYR A 78 12.43 -1.72 -0.42
CA TYR A 78 13.11 -1.24 0.79
C TYR A 78 13.58 -2.40 1.68
N LEU A 79 12.85 -3.51 1.73
CA LEU A 79 13.32 -4.71 2.41
C LEU A 79 14.57 -5.29 1.73
N GLY A 80 14.60 -5.32 0.39
CA GLY A 80 15.75 -5.73 -0.41
C GLY A 80 16.98 -4.86 -0.14
N ILE A 81 16.84 -3.54 -0.23
CA ILE A 81 17.90 -2.58 0.06
C ILE A 81 18.40 -2.74 1.49
N SER A 82 17.49 -2.85 2.46
CA SER A 82 17.86 -3.01 3.86
C SER A 82 18.78 -4.22 4.06
N LYS A 83 18.43 -5.36 3.46
CA LYS A 83 19.22 -6.59 3.52
C LYS A 83 20.58 -6.44 2.84
N GLU A 84 20.63 -5.78 1.69
CA GLU A 84 21.88 -5.53 0.97
C GLU A 84 22.90 -4.74 1.82
N TYR A 85 22.40 -3.77 2.60
CA TYR A 85 23.22 -2.92 3.47
C TYR A 85 23.25 -3.40 4.93
N GLY A 86 23.13 -4.72 5.16
CA GLY A 86 23.35 -5.34 6.48
C GLY A 86 22.25 -5.02 7.50
N ASP A 87 20.99 -5.21 7.10
CA ASP A 87 19.79 -4.88 7.89
C ASP A 87 19.71 -3.39 8.26
N ASN A 88 19.99 -2.54 7.27
CA ASN A 88 19.99 -1.09 7.48
C ASN A 88 18.66 -0.61 8.06
N ALA A 89 18.73 0.08 9.21
CA ALA A 89 17.59 0.42 10.02
C ALA A 89 16.62 1.44 9.36
N LEU A 90 17.15 2.35 8.53
CA LEU A 90 16.33 3.33 7.81
C LEU A 90 15.38 2.61 6.84
N PHE A 91 15.94 1.82 5.92
CA PHE A 91 15.18 1.08 4.93
C PHE A 91 14.25 0.05 5.58
N ALA A 92 14.71 -0.68 6.61
CA ALA A 92 13.86 -1.62 7.34
C ALA A 92 12.66 -0.93 8.00
N ARG A 93 12.84 0.29 8.52
CA ARG A 93 11.77 1.06 9.15
C ARG A 93 10.75 1.52 8.12
N ILE A 94 11.19 1.98 6.96
CA ILE A 94 10.30 2.44 5.88
C ILE A 94 9.56 1.24 5.29
N ALA A 95 10.22 0.11 5.01
CA ALA A 95 9.55 -1.12 4.57
C ALA A 95 8.42 -1.58 5.53
N ARG A 96 8.62 -1.47 6.85
CA ARG A 96 7.55 -1.75 7.84
C ARG A 96 6.40 -0.74 7.77
N SER A 97 6.67 0.49 7.37
CA SER A 97 5.63 1.51 7.14
C SER A 97 4.83 1.18 5.88
N GLU A 98 5.47 0.80 4.78
CA GLU A 98 4.78 0.38 3.55
C GLU A 98 3.91 -0.85 3.80
N GLN A 99 4.37 -1.79 4.62
CA GLN A 99 3.52 -2.91 5.04
C GLN A 99 2.23 -2.43 5.76
N GLN A 100 2.30 -1.32 6.52
CA GLN A 100 1.11 -0.73 7.14
C GLN A 100 0.19 -0.05 6.12
N HIS A 101 0.76 0.54 5.07
CA HIS A 101 0.01 1.09 3.94
C HIS A 101 -0.75 0.00 3.19
N VAL A 102 -0.06 -1.07 2.78
CA VAL A 102 -0.67 -2.29 2.22
C VAL A 102 -1.82 -2.77 3.09
N ASN A 103 -1.59 -2.93 4.40
CA ASN A 103 -2.62 -3.40 5.32
C ASN A 103 -3.82 -2.45 5.38
N ALA A 104 -3.62 -1.13 5.23
CA ALA A 104 -4.70 -0.16 5.22
C ALA A 104 -5.56 -0.28 3.96
N LEU A 105 -4.92 -0.45 2.80
CA LEU A 105 -5.60 -0.63 1.52
C LEU A 105 -6.34 -1.98 1.45
N ILE A 106 -5.73 -3.07 1.93
CA ILE A 106 -6.37 -4.39 2.03
C ILE A 106 -7.64 -4.32 2.86
N ARG A 107 -7.62 -3.62 4.00
CA ARG A 107 -8.82 -3.44 4.82
C ARG A 107 -9.94 -2.74 4.06
N VAL A 108 -9.62 -1.79 3.17
CA VAL A 108 -10.62 -1.16 2.29
C VAL A 108 -11.11 -2.18 1.26
N ALA A 109 -10.21 -2.91 0.61
CA ALA A 109 -10.55 -3.91 -0.40
C ALA A 109 -11.50 -4.98 0.17
N GLU A 110 -11.19 -5.55 1.33
CA GLU A 110 -12.02 -6.54 2.03
C GLU A 110 -13.42 -6.01 2.36
N ARG A 111 -13.53 -4.75 2.82
CA ARG A 111 -14.83 -4.12 3.13
C ARG A 111 -15.73 -3.98 1.90
N HIS A 112 -15.14 -3.83 0.72
CA HIS A 112 -15.84 -3.66 -0.54
C HIS A 112 -15.89 -4.92 -1.41
N GLY A 113 -15.40 -6.06 -0.90
CA GLY A 113 -15.36 -7.32 -1.64
C GLY A 113 -14.46 -7.28 -2.87
N VAL A 114 -13.42 -6.44 -2.86
CA VAL A 114 -12.40 -6.36 -3.92
C VAL A 114 -11.37 -7.46 -3.69
N GLU A 115 -11.04 -8.20 -4.74
CA GLU A 115 -9.97 -9.19 -4.70
C GLU A 115 -8.63 -8.50 -4.43
N VAL A 116 -7.91 -8.99 -3.41
CA VAL A 116 -6.61 -8.45 -3.02
C VAL A 116 -5.55 -9.02 -3.94
N PRO A 117 -4.76 -8.17 -4.64
CA PRO A 117 -3.63 -8.66 -5.41
C PRO A 117 -2.64 -9.43 -4.52
N GLU A 118 -2.15 -10.57 -4.99
CA GLU A 118 -1.06 -11.27 -4.32
C GLU A 118 0.23 -10.43 -4.36
N ASN A 119 1.02 -10.50 -3.28
CA ASN A 119 2.38 -9.96 -3.32
C ASN A 119 3.27 -10.91 -4.13
N SER A 120 3.59 -10.52 -5.36
CA SER A 120 4.47 -11.28 -6.28
C SER A 120 5.95 -11.27 -5.87
N GLY A 121 6.34 -10.44 -4.89
CA GLY A 121 7.73 -10.19 -4.54
C GLY A 121 8.43 -9.21 -5.50
N GLU A 122 7.67 -8.50 -6.33
CA GLU A 122 8.16 -7.49 -7.26
C GLU A 122 8.90 -6.36 -6.51
N VAL A 123 9.97 -5.86 -7.12
CA VAL A 123 10.77 -4.73 -6.65
C VAL A 123 10.91 -3.72 -7.79
N ALA A 124 11.18 -2.46 -7.45
CA ALA A 124 11.35 -1.41 -8.45
C ALA A 124 12.49 -1.75 -9.42
N GLU A 125 12.24 -1.56 -10.72
CA GLU A 125 13.23 -1.78 -11.78
C GLU A 125 14.26 -0.63 -11.88
N VAL A 126 14.94 -0.35 -10.78
CA VAL A 126 16.00 0.66 -10.71
C VAL A 126 17.20 0.07 -9.99
N GLU A 127 18.36 0.15 -10.62
CA GLU A 127 19.60 -0.26 -9.96
C GLU A 127 20.22 0.90 -9.19
N TRP A 128 20.76 0.57 -8.01
CA TRP A 128 21.65 1.40 -7.22
C TRP A 128 22.97 0.64 -7.01
N THR A 129 24.08 1.34 -6.96
CA THR A 129 25.42 0.74 -6.74
C THR A 129 26.07 1.19 -5.45
N THR A 130 25.58 2.29 -4.87
CA THR A 130 26.07 2.83 -3.61
C THR A 130 24.92 3.14 -2.66
N TYR A 131 25.24 3.23 -1.36
CA TYR A 131 24.27 3.61 -0.34
C TYR A 131 23.65 4.99 -0.60
N ALA A 132 24.45 5.94 -1.12
CA ALA A 132 23.97 7.26 -1.50
C ALA A 132 22.95 7.17 -2.65
N GLU A 133 23.25 6.38 -3.69
CA GLU A 133 22.31 6.15 -4.80
C GLU A 133 21.03 5.45 -4.34
N ALA A 134 21.10 4.53 -3.37
CA ALA A 134 19.90 3.91 -2.78
C ALA A 134 19.02 4.93 -2.03
N CYS A 135 19.63 5.92 -1.38
CA CYS A 135 18.90 7.00 -0.73
C CYS A 135 18.35 8.02 -1.74
N GLU A 136 19.06 8.33 -2.83
CA GLU A 136 18.53 9.10 -3.95
C GLU A 136 17.35 8.39 -4.63
N PHE A 137 17.46 7.07 -4.80
CA PHE A 137 16.37 6.22 -5.25
C PHE A 137 15.15 6.36 -4.34
N GLY A 138 15.34 6.23 -3.02
CA GLY A 138 14.26 6.43 -2.03
C GLY A 138 13.57 7.79 -2.20
N VAL A 139 14.33 8.89 -2.28
CA VAL A 139 13.78 10.24 -2.53
C VAL A 139 12.92 10.31 -3.79
N LYS A 140 13.39 9.69 -4.88
CA LYS A 140 12.67 9.68 -6.15
C LYS A 140 11.42 8.81 -6.08
N PHE A 141 11.53 7.63 -5.50
CA PHE A 141 10.44 6.67 -5.40
C PHE A 141 9.29 7.23 -4.56
N GLU A 142 9.58 7.83 -3.40
CA GLU A 142 8.56 8.44 -2.53
C GLU A 142 7.83 9.63 -3.19
N LYS A 143 8.49 10.35 -4.10
CA LYS A 143 7.85 11.41 -4.88
C LYS A 143 6.93 10.85 -5.96
N LEU A 144 7.29 9.72 -6.55
CA LEU A 144 6.46 9.03 -7.54
C LEU A 144 5.25 8.39 -6.86
N ASP A 145 5.44 7.74 -5.72
CA ASP A 145 4.36 7.17 -4.90
C ASP A 145 3.36 8.24 -4.45
N ALA A 146 3.85 9.38 -3.93
CA ALA A 146 2.98 10.51 -3.62
C ALA A 146 2.21 11.05 -4.85
N GLY A 147 2.84 11.02 -6.02
CA GLY A 147 2.24 11.40 -7.30
C GLY A 147 1.16 10.43 -7.79
N LEU A 148 1.32 9.13 -7.55
CA LEU A 148 0.25 8.15 -7.78
C LEU A 148 -1.00 8.56 -6.99
N TYR A 149 -0.85 8.91 -5.71
CA TYR A 149 -1.98 9.34 -4.90
C TYR A 149 -2.62 10.64 -5.37
N ASP A 150 -1.88 11.58 -5.97
CA ASP A 150 -2.49 12.74 -6.63
C ASP A 150 -3.43 12.31 -7.77
N GLU A 151 -3.01 11.35 -8.59
CA GLU A 151 -3.83 10.81 -9.67
C GLU A 151 -5.06 10.06 -9.17
N LEU A 152 -4.90 9.23 -8.13
CA LEU A 152 -6.00 8.46 -7.55
C LEU A 152 -7.03 9.39 -6.90
N LEU A 153 -6.58 10.38 -6.12
CA LEU A 153 -7.45 11.37 -5.47
C LEU A 153 -8.25 12.21 -6.48
N ALA A 154 -7.71 12.45 -7.68
CA ALA A 154 -8.43 13.14 -8.75
C ALA A 154 -9.57 12.30 -9.37
N LYS A 155 -9.55 10.97 -9.21
CA LYS A 155 -10.49 10.03 -9.83
C LYS A 155 -11.58 9.54 -8.88
N THR A 156 -11.48 9.79 -7.57
CA THR A 156 -12.46 9.34 -6.58
C THR A 156 -13.08 10.49 -5.78
N SER A 157 -14.35 10.31 -5.41
CA SER A 157 -15.00 11.13 -4.38
C SER A 157 -15.48 10.27 -3.20
N ASN A 158 -15.12 8.97 -3.19
CA ASN A 158 -15.47 8.07 -2.10
C ASN A 158 -14.72 8.51 -0.83
N PRO A 159 -15.43 8.84 0.25
CA PRO A 159 -14.82 9.44 1.43
C PRO A 159 -13.80 8.51 2.12
N GLU A 160 -13.96 7.20 1.98
CA GLU A 160 -13.03 6.23 2.55
C GLU A 160 -11.74 6.13 1.74
N LEU A 161 -11.85 6.10 0.41
CA LEU A 161 -10.68 6.12 -0.49
C LEU A 161 -9.92 7.44 -0.36
N VAL A 162 -10.63 8.57 -0.38
CA VAL A 162 -10.02 9.89 -0.14
C VAL A 162 -9.26 9.91 1.18
N TRP A 163 -9.87 9.38 2.25
CA TRP A 163 -9.22 9.35 3.56
C TRP A 163 -7.95 8.50 3.58
N VAL A 164 -7.98 7.28 3.04
CA VAL A 164 -6.80 6.40 3.06
C VAL A 164 -5.70 6.92 2.14
N TYR A 165 -6.02 7.34 0.91
CA TYR A 165 -5.03 7.85 -0.05
C TYR A 165 -4.35 9.12 0.45
N THR A 166 -5.09 10.07 1.03
CA THR A 166 -4.47 11.28 1.63
C THR A 166 -3.53 10.91 2.80
N ARG A 167 -3.85 9.88 3.57
CA ARG A 167 -2.98 9.44 4.69
C ARG A 167 -1.68 8.83 4.19
N LEU A 168 -1.75 7.98 3.17
CA LEU A 168 -0.58 7.31 2.57
C LEU A 168 0.31 8.33 1.87
N GLN A 169 -0.26 9.18 1.01
CA GLN A 169 0.46 10.30 0.38
C GLN A 169 1.18 11.20 1.41
N SER A 170 0.50 11.55 2.50
CA SER A 170 1.09 12.35 3.56
C SER A 170 2.25 11.63 4.25
N ALA A 171 2.23 10.30 4.35
CA ALA A 171 3.33 9.53 4.92
C ALA A 171 4.54 9.54 3.98
N SER A 172 4.33 9.29 2.68
CA SER A 172 5.37 9.35 1.65
C SER A 172 6.07 10.72 1.66
N LEU A 173 5.29 11.81 1.59
CA LEU A 173 5.82 13.18 1.52
C LEU A 173 6.44 13.69 2.82
N ASN A 174 5.78 13.47 3.96
CA ASN A 174 6.16 14.14 5.20
C ASN A 174 7.08 13.32 6.10
N ASN A 175 7.13 12.00 5.88
CA ASN A 175 7.92 11.09 6.71
C ASN A 175 9.00 10.36 5.90
N HIS A 176 8.64 9.60 4.87
CA HIS A 176 9.58 8.73 4.16
C HIS A 176 10.56 9.52 3.32
N LEU A 177 10.05 10.44 2.48
CA LEU A 177 10.86 11.36 1.70
C LEU A 177 11.86 12.10 2.58
N ARG A 178 11.41 12.66 3.71
CA ARG A 178 12.30 13.35 4.65
C ARG A 178 13.38 12.42 5.22
N ALA A 179 13.04 11.18 5.52
CA ALA A 179 14.01 10.22 6.04
C ALA A 179 15.07 9.87 4.99
N PHE A 180 14.70 9.73 3.71
CA PHE A 180 15.66 9.53 2.63
C PHE A 180 16.49 10.79 2.33
N GLU A 181 15.90 11.98 2.41
CA GLU A 181 16.65 13.25 2.29
C GLU A 181 17.73 13.38 3.37
N THR A 182 17.48 12.89 4.59
CA THR A 182 18.49 12.87 5.67
C THR A 182 19.59 11.82 5.51
N CYS A 183 19.42 10.88 4.58
CA CYS A 183 20.42 9.85 4.28
C CYS A 183 21.44 10.31 3.23
N LEU A 184 21.13 11.38 2.48
CA LEU A 184 22.02 11.93 1.47
C LEU A 184 23.24 12.60 2.13
N PRO A 185 24.42 12.56 1.48
CA PRO A 185 25.65 13.17 1.99
C PRO A 185 25.62 14.70 2.06
#